data_AF-A0AAE0E1Q1-F1
#
_entry.id   AF-A0AAE0E1Q1-F1
#
_cell.length_a   1.000
_cell.length_b   1.000
_cell.length_c   1.000
_cell.angle_alpha   90.00
_cell.angle_beta   90.00
_cell.angle_gamma   90.00
#
_symmetry.space_group_name_H-M   'P 1'
#
loop_
_entity.id
_entity.type
_entity.pdbx_description
1 polymer ?
#
loop_
_entity_poly.entity_id
_entity_poly.type
_entity_poly.pdbx_seq_one_letter_code
_entity_poly.pdbx_strand_id
1 'polypeptide(L)'
;MKTPAATMCNLLAEDEGDRGFYLAHQLIGRALGILGATVHWYDKPEMRKQRKMGHITIVGSSMGIVEARLNSMLKEDSSDSQSEVAPRVGIIMGSDSDLPGMKEAARILSMFGVSHEVRIVSAHRTPAMMFSYASSAQERGVQIIIAGAGGAAHLPGMVAALTPLPVIGVPVRASALDGIDSLLSIVQMPRGVPVATVAINNATNAGLLAVRMLGVADADLVARMSQYLEDTRDDVLTKADKLQKDGWESYLNP
;
A
#
# COMPACT_ATOMS: atom_id res chain seq x y z
N MET A 1 -0.66 -31.32 -15.33
CA MET A 1 0.59 -31.27 -14.55
C MET A 1 1.26 -29.94 -14.83
N LYS A 2 1.43 -29.05 -13.83
CA LYS A 2 2.27 -27.86 -14.00
C LYS A 2 3.73 -28.33 -13.98
N THR A 3 4.45 -28.15 -15.07
CA THR A 3 5.87 -28.52 -15.15
C THR A 3 6.66 -27.55 -14.27
N PRO A 4 7.42 -28.04 -13.27
CA PRO A 4 8.29 -27.16 -12.49
C PRO A 4 9.36 -26.54 -13.42
N ALA A 5 9.62 -25.24 -13.26
CA ALA A 5 10.64 -24.50 -13.98
C ALA A 5 11.78 -24.12 -13.05
N ALA A 6 12.99 -24.03 -13.59
CA ALA A 6 14.18 -23.65 -12.85
C ALA A 6 15.15 -22.83 -13.70
N THR A 7 15.88 -21.91 -13.06
CA THR A 7 16.98 -21.16 -13.68
C THR A 7 18.17 -21.12 -12.72
N MET A 8 19.38 -21.17 -13.29
CA MET A 8 20.64 -21.06 -12.56
C MET A 8 21.36 -19.76 -12.95
N CYS A 9 21.70 -18.93 -11.97
CA CYS A 9 22.54 -17.74 -12.12
C CYS A 9 23.95 -18.04 -11.59
N ASN A 10 24.97 -17.86 -12.41
CA ASN A 10 26.36 -18.09 -12.01
C ASN A 10 26.96 -16.84 -11.36
N LEU A 11 27.63 -17.03 -10.22
CA LEU A 11 28.41 -15.97 -9.57
C LEU A 11 29.88 -16.13 -9.98
N LEU A 12 30.42 -15.13 -10.65
CA LEU A 12 31.80 -15.08 -11.12
C LEU A 12 32.64 -14.21 -10.17
N ALA A 13 33.89 -14.59 -9.94
CA ALA A 13 34.83 -13.82 -9.14
C ALA A 13 35.25 -12.53 -9.87
N GLU A 14 35.37 -11.46 -9.10
CA GLU A 14 36.19 -10.29 -9.39
C GLU A 14 37.22 -10.14 -8.26
N ASP A 15 38.15 -9.21 -8.41
CA ASP A 15 39.19 -8.98 -7.40
C ASP A 15 38.54 -8.41 -6.11
N GLU A 16 39.11 -8.69 -4.94
CA GLU A 16 38.55 -8.19 -3.67
C GLU A 16 38.51 -6.66 -3.66
N GLY A 17 37.35 -6.10 -3.34
CA GLY A 17 37.13 -4.64 -3.36
C GLY A 17 36.60 -4.10 -4.70
N ASP A 18 36.52 -4.92 -5.76
CA ASP A 18 35.86 -4.53 -7.00
C ASP A 18 34.33 -4.54 -6.87
N ARG A 19 33.67 -3.76 -7.71
CA ARG A 19 32.21 -3.63 -7.73
C ARG A 19 31.50 -4.99 -7.86
N GLY A 20 32.04 -5.92 -8.66
CA GLY A 20 31.45 -7.26 -8.81
C GLY A 20 31.58 -8.14 -7.57
N PHE A 21 32.60 -7.93 -6.73
CA PHE A 21 32.71 -8.62 -5.44
C PHE A 21 31.55 -8.23 -4.50
N TYR A 22 31.30 -6.92 -4.36
CA TYR A 22 30.19 -6.42 -3.55
C TYR A 22 28.82 -6.79 -4.14
N LEU A 23 28.67 -6.69 -5.47
CA LEU A 23 27.46 -7.10 -6.17
C LEU A 23 27.14 -8.58 -5.95
N ALA A 24 28.15 -9.46 -5.99
CA ALA A 24 27.95 -10.88 -5.71
C ALA A 24 27.41 -11.14 -4.29
N HIS A 25 27.95 -10.44 -3.28
CA HIS A 25 27.46 -10.54 -1.89
C HIS A 25 26.03 -9.99 -1.74
N GLN A 26 25.71 -8.89 -2.42
CA GLN A 26 24.35 -8.33 -2.44
C GLN A 26 23.36 -9.30 -3.11
N LEU A 27 23.72 -9.90 -4.24
CA LEU A 27 22.89 -10.89 -4.94
C LEU A 27 22.67 -12.14 -4.08
N ILE A 28 23.71 -12.61 -3.36
CA ILE A 28 23.59 -13.69 -2.38
C ILE A 28 22.60 -13.30 -1.28
N GLY A 29 22.75 -12.12 -0.68
CA GLY A 29 21.84 -11.63 0.36
C GLY A 29 20.39 -11.55 -0.10
N ARG A 30 20.15 -11.01 -1.30
CA ARG A 30 18.82 -10.93 -1.91
C ARG A 30 18.23 -12.30 -2.19
N ALA A 31 19.05 -13.25 -2.67
CA ALA A 31 18.60 -14.61 -2.96
C ALA A 31 18.09 -15.34 -1.71
N LEU A 32 18.66 -15.08 -0.53
CA LEU A 32 18.18 -15.67 0.73
C LEU A 32 16.75 -15.26 1.09
N GLY A 33 16.26 -14.12 0.59
CA GLY A 33 14.88 -13.67 0.77
C GLY A 33 13.88 -14.15 -0.30
N ILE A 34 14.35 -14.80 -1.36
CA ILE A 34 13.50 -15.22 -2.49
C ILE A 34 13.02 -16.66 -2.27
N LEU A 35 11.70 -16.84 -2.20
CA LEU A 35 11.09 -18.17 -2.09
C LEU A 35 11.51 -19.07 -3.26
N GLY A 36 12.07 -20.24 -2.95
CA GLY A 36 12.54 -21.20 -3.96
C GLY A 36 13.91 -20.87 -4.56
N ALA A 37 14.65 -19.91 -4.00
CA ALA A 37 16.06 -19.70 -4.31
C ALA A 37 16.96 -20.55 -3.40
N THR A 38 18.09 -21.01 -3.91
CA THR A 38 19.12 -21.72 -3.15
C THR A 38 20.50 -21.24 -3.60
N VAL A 39 21.32 -20.84 -2.64
CA VAL A 39 22.68 -20.35 -2.88
C VAL A 39 23.68 -21.48 -2.68
N HIS A 40 24.59 -21.65 -3.63
CA HIS A 40 25.70 -22.60 -3.55
C HIS A 40 27.02 -21.84 -3.69
N TRP A 41 27.81 -21.80 -2.61
CA TRP A 41 29.12 -21.18 -2.56
C TRP A 41 30.21 -22.25 -2.52
N TYR A 42 31.24 -22.12 -3.36
CA TYR A 42 32.25 -23.18 -3.55
C TYR A 42 33.55 -23.00 -2.75
N ASP A 43 33.64 -21.95 -1.94
CA ASP A 43 34.74 -21.69 -0.99
C ASP A 43 36.14 -22.02 -1.54
N LYS A 44 36.46 -21.47 -2.73
CA LYS A 44 37.71 -21.76 -3.44
C LYS A 44 38.83 -20.87 -2.89
N PRO A 45 40.04 -21.42 -2.66
CA PRO A 45 41.14 -20.70 -1.99
C PRO A 45 41.76 -19.57 -2.81
N GLU A 46 41.47 -19.47 -4.11
CA GLU A 46 41.98 -18.39 -4.98
C GLU A 46 40.84 -17.77 -5.80
N MET A 47 40.55 -16.49 -5.56
CA MET A 47 39.64 -15.69 -6.38
C MET A 47 40.38 -15.15 -7.59
N ARG A 48 40.21 -15.81 -8.75
CA ARG A 48 40.71 -15.33 -10.04
C ARG A 48 39.54 -14.73 -10.81
N LYS A 49 39.72 -13.57 -11.44
CA LYS A 49 38.70 -12.89 -12.25
C LYS A 49 38.02 -13.85 -13.25
N GLN A 50 36.69 -13.75 -13.37
CA GLN A 50 35.82 -14.62 -14.20
C GLN A 50 35.77 -16.11 -13.78
N ARG A 51 36.40 -16.52 -12.68
CA ARG A 51 36.25 -17.88 -12.15
C ARG A 51 34.88 -18.03 -11.50
N LYS A 52 34.13 -19.10 -11.81
CA LYS A 52 32.87 -19.40 -11.11
C LYS A 52 33.12 -19.70 -9.63
N MET A 53 32.61 -18.83 -8.76
CA MET A 53 32.73 -18.91 -7.30
C MET A 53 31.49 -19.52 -6.62
N GLY A 54 30.35 -19.42 -7.29
CA GLY A 54 29.11 -20.01 -6.82
C GLY A 54 28.02 -19.98 -7.88
N HIS A 55 26.83 -20.39 -7.49
CA HIS A 55 25.62 -20.16 -8.26
C HIS A 55 24.40 -20.08 -7.37
N ILE A 56 23.34 -19.48 -7.92
CA ILE A 56 22.03 -19.38 -7.30
C ILE A 56 21.05 -20.13 -8.20
N THR A 57 20.31 -21.08 -7.64
CA THR A 57 19.25 -21.80 -8.32
C THR A 57 17.91 -21.24 -7.88
N ILE A 58 17.03 -20.90 -8.81
CA ILE A 58 15.66 -20.44 -8.54
C ILE A 58 14.69 -21.43 -9.16
N VAL A 59 13.77 -21.98 -8.37
CA VAL A 59 12.73 -22.89 -8.81
C VAL A 59 11.34 -22.30 -8.65
N GLY A 60 10.39 -22.68 -9.50
CA GLY A 60 9.01 -22.20 -9.46
C GLY A 60 8.04 -23.09 -10.23
N SER A 61 6.74 -22.82 -10.12
CA SER A 61 5.69 -23.61 -10.78
C SER A 61 5.49 -23.27 -12.27
N SER A 62 6.17 -22.25 -12.78
CA SER A 62 6.19 -21.85 -14.19
C SER A 62 7.42 -20.97 -14.48
N MET A 63 7.80 -20.83 -15.75
CA MET A 63 8.93 -19.98 -16.14
C MET A 63 8.70 -18.51 -15.78
N GLY A 64 7.48 -17.99 -15.94
CA GLY A 64 7.17 -16.59 -15.59
C GLY A 64 7.39 -16.26 -14.11
N ILE A 65 7.14 -17.22 -13.20
CA ILE A 65 7.44 -17.04 -11.77
C ILE A 65 8.96 -17.03 -11.53
N VAL A 66 9.71 -17.88 -12.22
CA VAL A 66 11.17 -17.95 -12.10
C VAL A 66 11.81 -16.67 -12.65
N GLU A 67 11.35 -16.16 -13.78
CA GLU A 67 11.81 -14.89 -14.37
C GLU A 67 11.49 -13.69 -13.48
N ALA A 68 10.28 -13.60 -12.92
CA ALA A 68 9.91 -12.53 -12.00
C ALA A 68 10.84 -12.51 -10.77
N ARG A 69 11.14 -13.69 -10.20
CA ARG A 69 12.07 -13.84 -9.07
C ARG A 69 13.50 -13.47 -9.46
N LEU A 70 13.98 -13.93 -10.61
CA LEU A 70 15.30 -13.60 -11.12
C LEU A 70 15.46 -12.08 -11.34
N ASN A 71 14.45 -11.44 -11.94
CA ASN A 71 14.46 -10.00 -12.18
C ASN A 71 14.41 -9.21 -10.86
N SER A 72 13.68 -9.70 -9.85
CA SER A 72 13.70 -9.11 -8.51
C SER A 72 15.08 -9.19 -7.87
N MET A 73 15.84 -10.25 -8.13
CA MET A 73 17.20 -10.41 -7.62
C MET A 73 18.20 -9.46 -8.30
N LEU A 74 18.11 -9.32 -9.63
CA LEU A 74 19.10 -8.63 -10.48
C LEU A 74 18.96 -7.11 -10.55
N LYS A 75 17.84 -6.50 -10.11
CA LYS A 75 17.67 -5.04 -10.14
C LYS A 75 18.68 -4.35 -9.22
N GLU A 76 19.63 -3.57 -9.76
CA GLU A 76 20.52 -2.73 -8.96
C GLU A 76 19.68 -1.67 -8.21
N ASP A 77 19.92 -1.51 -6.91
CA ASP A 77 19.31 -0.41 -6.16
C ASP A 77 20.01 0.87 -6.63
N SER A 78 19.39 1.59 -7.55
CA SER A 78 19.74 2.98 -7.78
C SER A 78 19.59 3.72 -6.46
N SER A 79 20.71 4.28 -5.99
CA SER A 79 20.83 5.08 -4.79
C SER A 79 19.98 6.35 -4.89
N ASP A 80 18.68 6.23 -4.60
CA ASP A 80 17.83 7.26 -3.97
C ASP A 80 16.43 6.78 -3.57
N SER A 81 16.17 5.47 -3.55
CA SER A 81 14.88 4.97 -3.05
C SER A 81 15.01 4.58 -1.59
N GLN A 82 14.35 5.34 -0.70
CA GLN A 82 13.76 4.75 0.50
C GLN A 82 13.19 3.40 0.08
N SER A 83 13.57 2.31 0.75
CA SER A 83 12.97 0.99 0.56
C SER A 83 11.47 1.20 0.35
N GLU A 84 10.98 1.05 -0.89
CA GLU A 84 9.57 1.26 -1.20
C GLU A 84 8.85 0.08 -0.55
N VAL A 85 8.50 0.25 0.73
CA VAL A 85 7.62 -0.65 1.44
C VAL A 85 6.36 -0.71 0.60
N ALA A 86 6.11 -1.88 0.00
CA ALA A 86 4.94 -2.10 -0.84
C ALA A 86 3.70 -1.54 -0.13
N PRO A 87 2.88 -0.71 -0.80
CA PRO A 87 1.80 0.00 -0.14
C PRO A 87 0.75 -1.00 0.35
N ARG A 88 0.50 -1.04 1.67
CA ARG A 88 -0.58 -1.85 2.25
C ARG A 88 -1.96 -1.26 1.93
N VAL A 89 -2.04 0.06 1.76
CA VAL A 89 -3.30 0.75 1.46
C VAL A 89 -3.15 1.64 0.21
N GLY A 90 -4.08 1.52 -0.72
CA GLY A 90 -4.17 2.39 -1.89
C GLY A 90 -5.20 3.49 -1.71
N ILE A 91 -4.81 4.76 -1.74
CA ILE A 91 -5.74 5.89 -1.75
C ILE A 91 -5.88 6.37 -3.19
N ILE A 92 -7.09 6.28 -3.74
CA ILE A 92 -7.40 6.72 -5.10
C ILE A 92 -8.50 7.76 -5.12
N MET A 93 -8.43 8.67 -6.08
CA MET A 93 -9.44 9.71 -6.29
C MET A 93 -9.66 10.02 -7.76
N GLY A 94 -10.87 10.47 -8.10
CA GLY A 94 -11.26 10.74 -9.49
C GLY A 94 -10.58 11.96 -10.08
N SER A 95 -10.24 12.96 -9.26
CA SER A 95 -9.54 14.19 -9.65
C SER A 95 -8.60 14.68 -8.56
N ASP A 96 -7.62 15.49 -8.95
CA ASP A 96 -6.78 16.28 -8.04
C ASP A 96 -7.57 17.22 -7.11
N SER A 97 -8.71 17.74 -7.57
CA SER A 97 -9.63 18.54 -6.76
C SER A 97 -10.17 17.82 -5.52
N ASP A 98 -10.14 16.48 -5.50
CA ASP A 98 -10.57 15.66 -4.37
C ASP A 98 -9.46 15.53 -3.31
N LEU A 99 -8.19 15.82 -3.67
CA LEU A 99 -7.02 15.64 -2.81
C LEU A 99 -7.11 16.39 -1.47
N PRO A 100 -7.62 17.64 -1.39
CA PRO A 100 -7.78 18.33 -0.11
C PRO A 100 -8.67 17.57 0.88
N GLY A 101 -9.69 16.84 0.39
CA GLY A 101 -10.54 15.99 1.21
C GLY A 101 -9.91 14.63 1.50
N MET A 102 -9.20 14.05 0.53
CA MET A 102 -8.64 12.70 0.63
C MET A 102 -7.32 12.60 1.40
N LYS A 103 -6.54 13.69 1.50
CA LYS A 103 -5.24 13.71 2.19
C LYS A 103 -5.33 13.30 3.66
N GLU A 104 -6.49 13.47 4.30
CA GLU A 104 -6.69 13.10 5.70
C GLU A 104 -6.62 11.58 5.90
N ALA A 105 -6.99 10.77 4.90
CA ALA A 105 -6.75 9.33 4.94
C ALA A 105 -5.26 9.02 4.99
N ALA A 106 -4.45 9.65 4.12
CA ALA A 106 -2.99 9.48 4.12
C ALA A 106 -2.37 9.93 5.45
N ARG A 107 -2.82 11.06 6.01
CA ARG A 107 -2.35 11.55 7.32
C ARG A 107 -2.61 10.53 8.44
N ILE A 108 -3.80 9.94 8.48
CA ILE A 108 -4.11 8.88 9.45
C ILE A 108 -3.23 7.66 9.22
N LEU A 109 -3.10 7.17 7.99
CA LEU A 109 -2.26 5.99 7.71
C LEU A 109 -0.80 6.22 8.09
N SER A 110 -0.23 7.40 7.80
CA SER A 110 1.11 7.81 8.25
C SER A 110 1.25 7.79 9.76
N MET A 111 0.26 8.35 10.48
CA MET A 111 0.25 8.37 11.95
C MET A 111 0.28 6.97 12.56
N PHE A 112 -0.38 6.00 11.91
CA PHE A 112 -0.38 4.60 12.32
C PHE A 112 0.80 3.80 11.76
N GLY A 113 1.70 4.41 10.97
CA GLY A 113 2.84 3.73 10.34
C GLY A 113 2.43 2.72 9.27
N VAL A 114 1.30 2.93 8.60
CA VAL A 114 0.80 2.07 7.51
C VAL A 114 1.30 2.60 6.17
N SER A 115 2.04 1.77 5.43
CA SER A 115 2.50 2.12 4.07
C SER A 115 1.31 2.30 3.14
N HIS A 116 1.34 3.38 2.37
CA HIS A 116 0.24 3.71 1.46
C HIS A 116 0.73 4.48 0.23
N GLU A 117 -0.07 4.41 -0.82
CA GLU A 117 0.10 5.20 -2.04
C GLU A 117 -1.09 6.15 -2.23
N VAL A 118 -0.88 7.27 -2.91
CA VAL A 118 -1.93 8.21 -3.29
C VAL A 118 -1.90 8.41 -4.80
N ARG A 119 -3.01 8.16 -5.49
CA ARG A 119 -3.08 8.22 -6.97
C ARG A 119 -4.38 8.84 -7.48
N ILE A 120 -4.30 9.51 -8.63
CA ILE A 120 -5.47 9.95 -9.39
C ILE A 120 -5.87 8.82 -10.34
N VAL A 121 -7.08 8.30 -10.18
CA VAL A 121 -7.66 7.20 -10.97
C VAL A 121 -9.11 7.55 -11.27
N SER A 122 -9.40 7.90 -12.53
CA SER A 122 -10.73 8.38 -12.92
C SER A 122 -11.56 7.26 -13.55
N ALA A 123 -12.66 6.88 -12.91
CA ALA A 123 -13.62 5.91 -13.43
C ALA A 123 -14.19 6.33 -14.80
N HIS A 124 -14.46 7.63 -14.99
CA HIS A 124 -15.11 8.12 -16.22
C HIS A 124 -14.12 8.53 -17.31
N ARG A 125 -12.94 9.04 -16.92
CA ARG A 125 -11.97 9.63 -17.89
C ARG A 125 -10.84 8.67 -18.24
N THR A 126 -10.46 7.77 -17.33
CA THR A 126 -9.39 6.79 -17.54
C THR A 126 -9.82 5.37 -17.12
N PRO A 127 -10.95 4.85 -17.65
CA PRO A 127 -11.52 3.57 -17.21
C PRO A 127 -10.55 2.38 -17.34
N ALA A 128 -9.70 2.35 -18.38
CA ALA A 128 -8.67 1.32 -18.54
C ALA A 128 -7.60 1.38 -17.44
N MET A 129 -7.21 2.58 -17.00
CA MET A 129 -6.29 2.75 -15.87
C MET A 129 -6.91 2.30 -14.56
N MET A 130 -8.18 2.64 -14.32
CA MET A 130 -8.94 2.17 -13.16
C MET A 130 -9.02 0.64 -13.14
N PHE A 131 -9.33 0.03 -14.28
CA PHE A 131 -9.39 -1.43 -14.41
C PHE A 131 -8.05 -2.08 -14.06
N SER A 132 -6.96 -1.58 -14.66
CA SER A 132 -5.61 -2.09 -14.40
C SER A 132 -5.20 -1.87 -12.94
N TYR A 133 -5.56 -0.73 -12.34
CA TYR A 133 -5.27 -0.45 -10.94
C TYR A 133 -5.96 -1.46 -10.01
N ALA A 134 -7.28 -1.64 -10.15
CA ALA A 134 -8.07 -2.50 -9.29
C ALA A 134 -7.67 -3.98 -9.42
N SER A 135 -7.49 -4.46 -10.65
CA SER A 135 -7.19 -5.87 -10.94
C SER A 135 -5.80 -6.29 -10.48
N SER A 136 -4.82 -5.36 -10.49
CA SER A 136 -3.43 -5.64 -10.06
C SER A 136 -3.14 -5.31 -8.59
N ALA A 137 -4.06 -4.64 -7.88
CA ALA A 137 -3.80 -4.11 -6.54
C ALA A 137 -3.31 -5.19 -5.55
N GLN A 138 -3.97 -6.35 -5.53
CA GLN A 138 -3.61 -7.45 -4.64
C GLN A 138 -2.20 -7.99 -4.93
N GLU A 139 -1.83 -8.13 -6.21
CA GLU A 139 -0.51 -8.62 -6.63
C GLU A 139 0.62 -7.65 -6.24
N ARG A 140 0.30 -6.35 -6.12
CA ARG A 140 1.22 -5.31 -5.65
C ARG A 140 1.35 -5.26 -4.12
N GLY A 141 0.63 -6.10 -3.38
CA GLY A 141 0.64 -6.13 -1.92
C GLY A 141 -0.36 -5.17 -1.25
N VAL A 142 -1.22 -4.50 -2.02
CA VAL A 142 -2.31 -3.71 -1.46
C VAL A 142 -3.32 -4.64 -0.78
N GLN A 143 -3.72 -4.28 0.42
CA GLN A 143 -4.67 -5.03 1.25
C GLN A 143 -6.01 -4.31 1.35
N ILE A 144 -6.04 -2.99 1.23
CA ILE A 144 -7.25 -2.15 1.32
C ILE A 144 -7.17 -1.02 0.30
N ILE A 145 -8.28 -0.68 -0.35
CA ILE A 145 -8.37 0.50 -1.21
C ILE A 145 -9.34 1.51 -0.59
N ILE A 146 -8.91 2.76 -0.47
CA ILE A 146 -9.73 3.92 -0.12
C ILE A 146 -9.99 4.71 -1.40
N ALA A 147 -11.24 4.81 -1.83
CA ALA A 147 -11.63 5.47 -3.07
C ALA A 147 -12.53 6.68 -2.80
N GLY A 148 -12.10 7.86 -3.25
CA GLY A 148 -12.84 9.11 -3.17
C GLY A 148 -13.44 9.52 -4.51
N ALA A 149 -14.71 9.90 -4.54
CA ALA A 149 -15.35 10.48 -5.72
C ALA A 149 -16.56 11.36 -5.34
N GLY A 150 -16.84 12.37 -6.16
CA GLY A 150 -17.99 13.27 -6.01
C GLY A 150 -18.98 13.20 -7.19
N GLY A 151 -20.20 13.68 -6.96
CA GLY A 151 -21.30 13.68 -7.93
C GLY A 151 -21.82 12.27 -8.22
N ALA A 152 -21.82 11.88 -9.50
CA ALA A 152 -22.03 10.49 -9.92
C ALA A 152 -20.79 9.64 -9.58
N ALA A 153 -20.60 9.35 -8.30
CA ALA A 153 -19.35 8.88 -7.71
C ALA A 153 -19.09 7.37 -7.92
N HIS A 154 -18.84 6.95 -9.17
CA HIS A 154 -18.73 5.52 -9.54
C HIS A 154 -17.41 4.85 -9.15
N LEU A 155 -16.35 5.61 -8.86
CA LEU A 155 -15.01 5.05 -8.64
C LEU A 155 -14.98 3.94 -7.58
N PRO A 156 -15.55 4.10 -6.37
CA PRO A 156 -15.46 3.05 -5.34
C PRO A 156 -16.18 1.77 -5.74
N GLY A 157 -17.39 1.87 -6.28
CA GLY A 157 -18.18 0.72 -6.71
C GLY A 157 -17.56 -0.04 -7.88
N MET A 158 -17.03 0.68 -8.88
CA MET A 158 -16.35 0.07 -10.02
C MET A 158 -15.04 -0.63 -9.62
N VAL A 159 -14.29 -0.06 -8.68
CA VAL A 159 -13.07 -0.70 -8.17
C VAL A 159 -13.42 -1.95 -7.37
N ALA A 160 -14.44 -1.89 -6.50
CA ALA A 160 -14.92 -3.06 -5.75
C ALA A 160 -15.39 -4.20 -6.64
N ALA A 161 -15.93 -3.91 -7.83
CA ALA A 161 -16.34 -4.92 -8.80
C ALA A 161 -15.16 -5.68 -9.47
N LEU A 162 -13.95 -5.14 -9.36
CA LEU A 162 -12.77 -5.60 -10.10
C LEU A 162 -11.66 -6.18 -9.20
N THR A 163 -11.88 -6.23 -7.88
CA THR A 163 -10.87 -6.66 -6.92
C THR A 163 -11.49 -7.47 -5.79
N PRO A 164 -10.80 -8.51 -5.26
CA PRO A 164 -11.25 -9.20 -4.05
C PRO A 164 -10.96 -8.42 -2.77
N LEU A 165 -10.22 -7.30 -2.85
CA LEU A 165 -9.83 -6.49 -1.70
C LEU A 165 -11.02 -5.68 -1.16
N PRO A 166 -11.06 -5.41 0.16
CA PRO A 166 -12.01 -4.45 0.72
C PRO A 166 -11.79 -3.05 0.12
N VAL A 167 -12.90 -2.42 -0.27
CA VAL A 167 -12.94 -1.04 -0.78
C VAL A 167 -13.74 -0.17 0.17
N ILE A 168 -13.12 0.90 0.65
CA ILE A 168 -13.72 1.94 1.47
C ILE A 168 -14.07 3.12 0.57
N GLY A 169 -15.34 3.51 0.54
CA GLY A 169 -15.82 4.62 -0.27
C GLY A 169 -15.92 5.91 0.54
N VAL A 170 -15.28 6.98 0.06
CA VAL A 170 -15.41 8.34 0.61
C VAL A 170 -16.24 9.19 -0.35
N PRO A 171 -17.49 9.54 0.01
CA PRO A 171 -18.27 10.48 -0.77
C PRO A 171 -17.65 11.87 -0.68
N VAL A 172 -17.18 12.42 -1.80
CA VAL A 172 -16.63 13.77 -1.85
C VAL A 172 -17.76 14.75 -2.15
N ARG A 173 -17.88 15.82 -1.36
CA ARG A 173 -18.91 16.85 -1.55
C ARG A 173 -18.68 17.56 -2.89
N ALA A 174 -19.54 17.27 -3.86
CA ALA A 174 -19.64 18.03 -5.10
C ALA A 174 -20.23 19.44 -4.86
N SER A 175 -20.25 20.27 -5.91
CA SER A 175 -20.77 21.63 -5.85
C SER A 175 -22.28 21.70 -5.59
N ALA A 176 -23.03 20.66 -5.97
CA ALA A 176 -24.46 20.54 -5.76
C ALA A 176 -24.78 19.46 -4.70
N LEU A 177 -25.97 19.55 -4.11
CA LEU A 177 -26.56 18.50 -3.25
C LEU A 177 -25.75 18.11 -2.01
N ASP A 178 -24.76 18.90 -1.62
CA ASP A 178 -23.94 18.71 -0.42
C ASP A 178 -23.33 17.30 -0.27
N GLY A 179 -23.08 16.63 -1.40
CA GLY A 179 -22.51 15.27 -1.43
C GLY A 179 -23.53 14.15 -1.21
N ILE A 180 -24.83 14.44 -1.13
CA ILE A 180 -25.88 13.40 -1.07
C ILE A 180 -25.90 12.54 -2.34
N ASP A 181 -25.70 13.17 -3.50
CA ASP A 181 -25.51 12.48 -4.78
C ASP A 181 -24.35 11.48 -4.73
N SER A 182 -23.24 11.91 -4.15
CA SER A 182 -22.00 11.16 -3.99
C SER A 182 -22.20 10.01 -3.02
N LEU A 183 -22.88 10.28 -1.89
CA LEU A 183 -23.19 9.28 -0.88
C LEU A 183 -24.07 8.17 -1.45
N LEU A 184 -25.19 8.54 -2.09
CA LEU A 184 -26.11 7.57 -2.66
C LEU A 184 -25.48 6.78 -3.81
N SER A 185 -24.62 7.41 -4.60
CA SER A 185 -23.86 6.72 -5.67
C SER A 185 -22.90 5.65 -5.14
N ILE A 186 -22.38 5.82 -3.92
CA ILE A 186 -21.39 4.91 -3.33
C ILE A 186 -22.03 3.87 -2.41
N VAL A 187 -22.99 4.27 -1.55
CA VAL A 187 -23.54 3.40 -0.50
C VAL A 187 -24.60 2.42 -1.01
N GLN A 188 -25.34 2.78 -2.06
CA GLN A 188 -26.46 1.97 -2.57
C GLN A 188 -26.00 0.89 -3.58
N MET A 189 -24.88 0.23 -3.31
CA MET A 189 -24.40 -0.85 -4.17
C MET A 189 -25.43 -2.00 -4.23
N PRO A 190 -25.71 -2.55 -5.43
CA PRO A 190 -26.52 -3.75 -5.55
C PRO A 190 -25.90 -4.96 -4.84
N ARG A 191 -26.71 -6.00 -4.62
CA ARG A 191 -26.24 -7.26 -4.03
C ARG A 191 -25.06 -7.84 -4.82
N GLY A 192 -23.98 -8.17 -4.09
CA GLY A 192 -22.82 -8.91 -4.61
C GLY A 192 -21.51 -8.14 -4.65
N VAL A 193 -21.56 -6.80 -4.67
CA VAL A 193 -20.34 -5.95 -4.74
C VAL A 193 -20.40 -4.88 -3.64
N PRO A 194 -19.94 -5.18 -2.41
CA PRO A 194 -20.04 -4.24 -1.30
C PRO A 194 -18.97 -3.14 -1.38
N VAL A 195 -19.33 -1.95 -0.89
CA VAL A 195 -18.40 -0.86 -0.57
C VAL A 195 -18.62 -0.44 0.87
N ALA A 196 -17.55 -0.32 1.65
CA ALA A 196 -17.61 0.16 3.02
C ALA A 196 -17.64 1.70 3.02
N THR A 197 -18.82 2.29 2.93
CA THR A 197 -18.98 3.75 2.79
C THR A 197 -18.85 4.47 4.13
N VAL A 198 -18.04 5.53 4.18
CA VAL A 198 -17.94 6.44 5.33
C VAL A 198 -18.74 7.73 5.08
N ALA A 199 -18.77 8.63 6.07
CA ALA A 199 -19.47 9.91 5.95
C ALA A 199 -18.89 10.78 4.82
N ILE A 200 -19.73 11.68 4.29
CA ILE A 200 -19.35 12.67 3.26
C ILE A 200 -18.15 13.48 3.75
N ASN A 201 -17.13 13.63 2.88
CA ASN A 201 -15.86 14.33 3.14
C ASN A 201 -15.06 13.80 4.34
N ASN A 202 -15.31 12.57 4.81
CA ASN A 202 -14.64 12.05 6.01
C ASN A 202 -13.57 11.01 5.67
N ALA A 203 -12.52 11.44 4.97
CA ALA A 203 -11.37 10.58 4.66
C ALA A 203 -10.57 10.19 5.91
N THR A 204 -10.62 10.99 6.98
CA THR A 204 -10.08 10.62 8.31
C THR A 204 -10.65 9.28 8.76
N ASN A 205 -11.98 9.13 8.74
CA ASN A 205 -12.62 7.87 9.13
C ASN A 205 -12.36 6.74 8.15
N ALA A 206 -12.12 7.02 6.87
CA ALA A 206 -11.68 5.99 5.93
C ALA A 206 -10.29 5.44 6.29
N GLY A 207 -9.35 6.33 6.66
CA GLY A 207 -8.04 5.93 7.17
C GLY A 207 -8.15 5.10 8.45
N LEU A 208 -8.96 5.56 9.42
CA LEU A 208 -9.18 4.82 10.68
C LEU A 208 -9.84 3.46 10.45
N LEU A 209 -10.81 3.37 9.55
CA LEU A 209 -11.46 2.11 9.19
C LEU A 209 -10.47 1.15 8.52
N ALA A 210 -9.59 1.65 7.63
CA ALA A 210 -8.53 0.84 7.04
C ALA A 210 -7.57 0.30 8.13
N VAL A 211 -7.15 1.13 9.08
CA VAL A 211 -6.31 0.68 10.20
C VAL A 211 -7.00 -0.41 11.02
N ARG A 212 -8.30 -0.25 11.32
CA ARG A 212 -9.07 -1.27 12.05
C ARG A 212 -9.17 -2.59 11.28
N MET A 213 -9.39 -2.53 9.96
CA MET A 213 -9.42 -3.71 9.11
C MET A 213 -8.06 -4.44 9.09
N LEU A 214 -6.95 -3.71 8.97
CA LEU A 214 -5.60 -4.28 9.06
C LEU A 214 -5.32 -4.85 10.45
N GLY A 215 -5.79 -4.18 11.50
CA GLY A 215 -5.61 -4.57 12.90
C GLY A 215 -6.20 -5.94 13.25
N VAL A 216 -7.15 -6.46 12.47
CA VAL A 216 -7.69 -7.83 12.68
C VAL A 216 -6.59 -8.88 12.68
N ALA A 217 -5.49 -8.67 11.94
CA ALA A 217 -4.35 -9.56 11.86
C ALA A 217 -3.03 -8.92 12.35
N ASP A 218 -3.09 -7.75 12.99
CA ASP A 218 -1.92 -6.92 13.33
C ASP A 218 -2.10 -6.34 14.75
N ALA A 219 -1.57 -7.04 15.75
CA ALA A 219 -1.73 -6.69 17.16
C ALA A 219 -1.13 -5.32 17.51
N ASP A 220 -0.07 -4.91 16.81
CA ASP A 220 0.56 -3.60 17.02
C ASP A 220 -0.38 -2.48 16.56
N LEU A 221 -1.08 -2.65 15.44
CA LEU A 221 -2.11 -1.71 15.01
C LEU A 221 -3.29 -1.65 15.97
N VAL A 222 -3.68 -2.76 16.59
CA VAL A 222 -4.71 -2.77 17.64
C VAL A 222 -4.27 -1.97 18.86
N ALA A 223 -3.02 -2.13 19.30
CA ALA A 223 -2.46 -1.36 20.42
C ALA A 223 -2.42 0.14 20.11
N ARG A 224 -1.92 0.53 18.92
CA ARG A 224 -1.92 1.93 18.48
C ARG A 224 -3.33 2.52 18.37
N MET A 225 -4.30 1.73 17.90
CA MET A 225 -5.70 2.17 17.81
C MET A 225 -6.31 2.38 19.20
N SER A 226 -5.95 1.53 20.17
CA SER A 226 -6.36 1.69 21.56
C SER A 226 -5.77 2.98 22.15
N GLN A 227 -4.49 3.25 21.91
CA GLN A 227 -3.85 4.50 22.32
C GLN A 227 -4.53 5.72 21.69
N TYR A 228 -4.82 5.69 20.39
CA TYR A 228 -5.52 6.77 19.70
C TYR A 228 -6.89 7.10 20.32
N LEU A 229 -7.62 6.08 20.81
CA LEU A 229 -8.90 6.28 21.49
C LEU A 229 -8.73 6.94 22.86
N GLU A 230 -7.70 6.56 23.63
CA GLU A 230 -7.36 7.21 24.90
C GLU A 230 -6.93 8.66 24.68
N ASP A 231 -6.05 8.92 23.71
CA ASP A 231 -5.61 10.29 23.36
C ASP A 231 -6.80 11.17 22.96
N THR A 232 -7.73 10.62 22.17
CA THR A 232 -8.95 11.34 21.76
C THR A 232 -9.85 11.64 22.96
N ARG A 233 -9.94 10.72 23.94
CA ARG A 233 -10.68 10.96 25.18
C ARG A 233 -10.04 12.09 25.98
N ASP A 234 -8.74 12.04 26.16
CA ASP A 234 -7.99 13.00 26.97
C ASP A 234 -7.99 14.41 26.33
N ASP A 235 -7.97 14.48 24.99
CA ASP A 235 -8.19 15.72 24.23
C ASP A 235 -9.56 16.35 24.53
N VAL A 236 -10.62 15.53 24.58
CA VAL A 236 -11.98 16.01 24.89
C VAL A 236 -12.06 16.49 26.33
N LEU A 237 -11.50 15.75 27.29
CA LEU A 237 -11.47 16.16 28.70
C LEU A 237 -10.71 17.47 28.88
N THR A 238 -9.56 17.64 28.22
CA THR A 238 -8.77 18.87 28.25
C THR A 238 -9.56 20.07 27.69
N LYS A 239 -10.26 19.88 26.57
CA LYS A 239 -11.12 20.93 25.97
C LYS A 239 -12.31 21.26 26.87
N ALA A 240 -12.92 20.26 27.50
CA ALA A 240 -14.04 20.45 28.42
C ALA A 240 -13.61 21.26 29.66
N ASP A 241 -12.47 20.90 30.27
CA ASP A 241 -11.90 21.62 31.41
C ASP A 241 -11.58 23.08 31.04
N LYS A 242 -10.99 23.31 29.87
CA LYS A 242 -10.69 24.66 29.38
C LYS A 242 -11.97 25.48 29.20
N LEU A 243 -12.99 24.90 28.55
CA LEU A 243 -14.27 25.56 28.34
C LEU A 243 -14.97 25.89 29.67
N GLN A 244 -14.89 25.01 30.67
CA GLN A 244 -15.46 25.23 31.99
C GLN A 244 -14.73 26.33 32.77
N LYS A 245 -13.40 26.40 32.67
CA LYS A 245 -12.58 27.40 33.37
C LYS A 245 -12.67 28.79 32.75
N ASP A 246 -12.56 28.87 31.42
CA ASP A 246 -12.42 30.14 30.71
C ASP A 246 -13.79 30.70 30.28
N GLY A 247 -14.84 29.88 30.29
CA GLY A 247 -16.15 30.23 29.74
C GLY A 247 -16.17 30.23 28.21
N TRP A 248 -17.36 30.10 27.62
CA TRP A 248 -17.51 29.97 26.16
C TRP A 248 -17.06 31.22 25.38
N GLU A 249 -17.21 32.41 25.97
CA GLU A 249 -16.83 33.68 25.33
C GLU A 249 -15.32 33.78 25.12
N SER A 250 -14.52 33.44 26.15
CA SER A 250 -13.05 33.41 26.04
C SER A 250 -12.57 32.23 25.21
N TYR A 251 -13.26 31.09 25.25
CA TYR A 251 -12.88 29.90 24.49
C TYR A 251 -12.97 30.11 22.97
N LEU A 252 -13.98 30.86 22.50
CA LEU A 252 -14.13 31.22 21.08
C LEU A 252 -13.19 32.35 20.63
N ASN A 253 -12.63 33.12 21.57
CA ASN A 253 -11.71 34.23 21.32
C ASN A 253 -10.38 34.01 22.07
N PRO A 254 -9.60 32.96 21.68
CA PRO A 254 -8.40 32.53 22.39
C PRO A 254 -7.20 33.47 22.28
#